data_AF-A0A3B1BH90-F1
#
_entry.id   AF-A0A3B1BH90-F1
#
_cell.length_a   1.000
_cell.length_b   1.000
_cell.length_c   1.000
_cell.angle_alpha   90.00
_cell.angle_beta   90.00
_cell.angle_gamma   90.00
#
_symmetry.space_group_name_H-M   'P 1'
#
loop_
_entity.id
_entity.type
_entity.pdbx_description
1 polymer ?
#
loop_
_entity_poly.entity_id
_entity_poly.type
_entity_poly.pdbx_seq_one_letter_code
_entity_poly.pdbx_strand_id
1 'polypeptide(L)'
;MCDPVVVKKRLPNLCNKVFGAFLFFALVVPVFSASPAYSEHGDIIINNYSDREGMRPVIFSHWFHRIRFRCRVCHSEVGFIMEAGGNKITMAKIIKGEYCGACHNGDIAWGVQNCDVCHSAIKGTKTGVRGSHRTKGPGKW
;
A
#
# COMPACT_ATOMS: atom_id res chain seq x y z
N MET A 1 8.86 62.38 -10.22
CA MET A 1 8.62 62.99 -8.90
C MET A 1 8.83 61.89 -7.86
N CYS A 2 9.80 61.85 -6.95
CA CYS A 2 10.90 62.73 -6.59
C CYS A 2 12.07 61.83 -6.16
N ASP A 3 13.28 62.09 -6.66
CA ASP A 3 14.49 62.02 -5.82
C ASP A 3 14.59 63.36 -5.05
N PRO A 4 15.52 63.63 -4.11
CA PRO A 4 16.56 62.82 -3.43
C PRO A 4 16.46 63.00 -1.88
N VAL A 5 17.35 62.51 -1.01
CA VAL A 5 18.58 63.21 -0.56
C VAL A 5 19.48 62.22 0.19
N VAL A 6 20.74 62.26 -0.25
CA VAL A 6 21.98 61.69 0.28
C VAL A 6 22.23 62.04 1.76
N VAL A 7 22.63 61.05 2.57
CA VAL A 7 23.69 61.26 3.57
C VAL A 7 24.65 60.06 3.57
N LYS A 8 25.85 60.33 3.08
CA LYS A 8 27.01 59.44 3.09
C LYS A 8 27.72 59.62 4.44
N LYS A 9 27.68 58.62 5.33
CA LYS A 9 28.65 58.51 6.44
C LYS A 9 29.45 57.23 6.28
N ARG A 10 30.75 57.39 6.42
CA ARG A 10 31.80 56.45 6.06
C ARG A 10 32.39 55.82 7.34
N LEU A 11 32.45 54.48 7.34
CA LEU A 11 33.33 53.56 8.11
C LEU A 11 33.07 53.41 9.62
N PRO A 12 33.47 52.28 10.28
CA PRO A 12 34.45 51.27 9.84
C PRO A 12 34.03 49.79 9.91
N ASN A 13 34.64 49.00 9.02
CA ASN A 13 35.15 47.63 9.19
C ASN A 13 34.51 46.76 10.28
N LEU A 14 33.53 45.93 9.90
CA LEU A 14 33.31 44.65 10.56
C LEU A 14 33.28 43.52 9.52
N CYS A 15 34.40 43.47 8.79
CA CYS A 15 34.88 42.30 8.08
C CYS A 15 35.04 41.14 9.08
N ASN A 16 34.57 39.95 8.72
CA ASN A 16 34.94 38.63 9.27
C ASN A 16 34.18 37.96 10.43
N LYS A 17 32.94 38.33 10.77
CA LYS A 17 32.18 37.50 11.77
C LYS A 17 30.79 36.98 11.40
N VAL A 18 30.25 37.30 10.23
CA VAL A 18 28.88 36.85 9.86
C VAL A 18 28.86 35.81 8.71
N PHE A 19 30.02 35.51 8.11
CA PHE A 19 30.11 34.46 7.06
C PHE A 19 30.04 33.02 7.60
N GLY A 20 30.20 32.81 8.91
CA GLY A 20 30.21 31.47 9.52
C GLY A 20 28.82 30.88 9.81
N ALA A 21 27.75 31.69 9.80
CA ALA A 21 26.43 31.22 10.22
C ALA A 21 25.56 30.68 9.08
N PHE A 22 25.89 30.97 7.82
CA PHE A 22 25.09 30.52 6.66
C PHE A 22 25.47 29.11 6.15
N LEU A 23 26.68 28.63 6.43
CA LEU A 23 27.13 27.28 6.00
C LEU A 23 26.63 26.15 6.91
N PHE A 24 26.19 26.46 8.13
CA PHE A 24 25.62 25.45 9.03
C PHE A 24 24.13 25.18 8.78
N PHE A 25 23.42 26.08 8.10
CA PHE A 25 21.99 25.88 7.80
C PHE A 25 21.75 25.10 6.50
N ALA A 26 22.74 25.02 5.61
CA ALA A 26 22.62 24.29 4.34
C ALA A 26 22.85 22.77 4.48
N LEU A 27 23.48 22.30 5.56
CA LEU A 27 23.84 20.88 5.74
C LEU A 27 22.87 20.08 6.63
N VAL A 28 21.94 20.74 7.32
CA VAL A 28 20.99 20.08 8.25
C VAL A 28 19.59 19.91 7.64
N VAL A 29 19.31 20.50 6.48
CA VAL A 29 17.96 20.55 5.88
C VAL A 29 17.57 19.36 4.96
N PRO A 30 18.44 18.47 4.43
CA PRO A 30 17.93 17.45 3.50
C PRO A 30 17.33 16.21 4.18
N VAL A 31 17.32 16.11 5.51
CA VAL A 31 16.84 14.89 6.22
C VAL A 31 15.33 14.86 6.41
N PHE A 32 14.62 15.98 6.28
CA PHE A 32 13.18 16.05 6.63
C PHE A 32 12.20 15.75 5.48
N SER A 33 12.69 15.44 4.26
CA SER A 33 11.84 15.19 3.09
C SER A 33 11.69 13.70 2.73
N ALA A 34 12.09 12.77 3.60
CA ALA A 34 11.78 11.36 3.40
C ALA A 34 10.27 11.15 3.55
N SER A 35 9.54 11.23 2.44
CA SER A 35 8.13 10.85 2.40
C SER A 35 8.00 9.39 2.84
N PRO A 36 7.02 9.04 3.68
CA PRO A 36 6.83 7.65 4.06
C PRO A 36 6.48 6.86 2.80
N ALA A 37 7.32 5.88 2.47
CA ALA A 37 7.00 4.85 1.49
C ALA A 37 5.88 3.97 2.08
N TYR A 38 4.63 4.36 1.88
CA TYR A 38 3.48 3.53 2.25
C TYR A 38 3.40 2.33 1.31
N SER A 39 3.33 1.12 1.86
CA SER A 39 3.04 -0.08 1.08
C SER A 39 1.62 0.01 0.55
N GLU A 40 1.52 0.27 -0.74
CA GLU A 40 0.28 0.59 -1.43
C GLU A 40 -0.37 -0.68 -1.99
N HIS A 41 -0.87 -1.53 -1.11
CA HIS A 41 -1.40 -2.82 -1.53
C HIS A 41 -2.72 -3.07 -0.81
N GLY A 42 -3.83 -2.90 -1.54
CA GLY A 42 -5.18 -3.13 -1.04
C GLY A 42 -5.39 -4.60 -0.73
N ASP A 43 -5.20 -4.99 0.53
CA ASP A 43 -5.60 -6.29 1.01
C ASP A 43 -7.12 -6.40 0.94
N ILE A 44 -7.64 -7.59 0.64
CA ILE A 44 -9.07 -7.85 0.60
C ILE A 44 -9.42 -8.72 1.78
N ILE A 45 -10.36 -8.26 2.60
CA ILE A 45 -11.00 -9.12 3.58
C ILE A 45 -12.17 -9.81 2.90
N ILE A 46 -12.24 -11.13 3.03
CA ILE A 46 -13.32 -11.96 2.51
C ILE A 46 -14.04 -12.60 3.70
N ASN A 47 -15.28 -12.18 3.92
CA ASN A 47 -16.13 -12.63 5.02
C ASN A 47 -17.58 -12.91 4.60
N ASN A 48 -17.81 -13.26 3.33
CA ASN A 48 -19.15 -13.58 2.85
C ASN A 48 -19.73 -14.82 3.57
N TYR A 49 -18.86 -15.75 3.96
CA TYR A 49 -19.23 -17.01 4.58
C TYR A 49 -18.38 -17.37 5.82
N SER A 50 -17.09 -17.02 5.88
CA SER A 50 -16.18 -17.57 6.90
C SER A 50 -16.69 -17.44 8.34
N ASP A 51 -17.01 -16.23 8.80
CA ASP A 51 -17.40 -16.01 10.21
C ASP A 51 -18.65 -16.79 10.61
N ARG A 52 -19.65 -16.88 9.72
CA ARG A 52 -20.91 -17.60 10.00
C ARG A 52 -20.73 -19.12 10.00
N GLU A 53 -19.72 -19.63 9.30
CA GLU A 53 -19.35 -21.05 9.30
C GLU A 53 -18.32 -21.38 10.41
N GLY A 54 -18.09 -20.45 11.35
CA GLY A 54 -17.21 -20.67 12.51
C GLY A 54 -15.71 -20.47 12.23
N MET A 55 -15.33 -20.01 11.04
CA MET A 55 -13.94 -19.73 10.67
C MET A 55 -13.67 -18.22 10.66
N ARG A 56 -12.46 -17.80 11.00
CA ARG A 56 -12.07 -16.38 10.91
C ARG A 56 -12.18 -15.86 9.47
N PRO A 57 -12.38 -14.56 9.23
CA PRO A 57 -12.41 -14.04 7.87
C PRO A 57 -11.04 -14.20 7.19
N VAL A 58 -11.05 -14.23 5.87
CA VAL A 58 -9.83 -14.44 5.08
C VAL A 58 -9.19 -13.10 4.74
N ILE A 59 -7.86 -13.00 4.87
CA ILE A 59 -7.08 -11.89 4.33
C ILE A 59 -6.43 -12.35 3.03
N PHE A 60 -6.79 -11.72 1.92
CA PHE A 60 -6.07 -11.86 0.66
C PHE A 60 -5.13 -10.68 0.46
N SER A 61 -3.82 -10.93 0.49
CA SER A 61 -2.83 -9.86 0.25
C SER A 61 -2.50 -9.70 -1.21
N HIS A 62 -2.95 -8.60 -1.82
CA HIS A 62 -2.59 -8.29 -3.20
C HIS A 62 -1.08 -8.11 -3.38
N TRP A 63 -0.37 -7.58 -2.38
CA TRP A 63 1.09 -7.38 -2.45
C TRP A 63 1.82 -8.68 -2.75
N PHE A 64 1.59 -9.70 -1.91
CA PHE A 64 2.31 -10.96 -2.00
C PHE A 64 2.08 -11.67 -3.33
N HIS A 65 0.83 -11.60 -3.82
CA HIS A 65 0.46 -12.20 -5.10
C HIS A 65 0.99 -11.38 -6.29
N ARG A 66 1.03 -10.05 -6.20
CA ARG A 66 1.52 -9.15 -7.27
C ARG A 66 3.03 -9.20 -7.49
N ILE A 67 3.79 -9.67 -6.51
CA ILE A 67 5.23 -9.92 -6.69
C ILE A 67 5.47 -11.03 -7.75
N ARG A 68 4.51 -11.96 -7.90
CA ARG A 68 4.66 -13.15 -8.76
C ARG A 68 3.72 -13.14 -9.97
N PHE A 69 2.55 -12.53 -9.86
CA PHE A 69 1.50 -12.60 -10.86
C PHE A 69 1.00 -11.23 -11.29
N ARG A 70 0.58 -11.13 -12.55
CA ARG A 70 -0.05 -9.92 -13.11
C ARG A 70 -1.56 -9.94 -12.84
N CYS A 71 -2.19 -8.76 -12.85
CA CYS A 71 -3.62 -8.60 -12.58
C CYS A 71 -4.53 -9.50 -13.44
N ARG A 72 -4.16 -9.71 -14.72
CA ARG A 72 -4.89 -10.57 -15.67
C ARG A 72 -5.06 -12.01 -15.17
N VAL A 73 -4.04 -12.56 -14.53
CA VAL A 73 -4.06 -13.95 -14.05
C VAL A 73 -5.21 -14.13 -13.06
N CYS A 74 -5.34 -13.22 -12.10
CA CYS A 74 -6.39 -13.32 -11.10
C CYS A 74 -7.77 -12.92 -11.64
N HIS A 75 -7.85 -11.79 -12.35
CA HIS A 75 -9.15 -11.18 -12.65
C HIS A 75 -9.78 -11.63 -13.97
N SER A 76 -8.96 -12.05 -14.94
CA SER A 76 -9.45 -12.53 -16.24
C SER A 76 -9.36 -14.05 -16.35
N GLU A 77 -8.25 -14.66 -15.94
CA GLU A 77 -8.02 -16.09 -16.13
C GLU A 77 -8.67 -16.91 -15.01
N VAL A 78 -8.40 -16.59 -13.73
CA VAL A 78 -9.02 -17.25 -12.57
C VAL A 78 -10.46 -16.75 -12.33
N GLY A 79 -10.82 -15.57 -12.83
CA GLY A 79 -12.19 -15.06 -12.79
C GLY A 79 -12.58 -14.36 -11.48
N PHE A 80 -11.63 -13.77 -10.76
CA PHE A 80 -11.95 -12.86 -9.66
C PHE A 80 -12.56 -11.56 -10.19
N ILE A 81 -13.77 -11.23 -9.75
CA ILE A 81 -14.43 -9.97 -10.09
C ILE A 81 -13.66 -8.84 -9.40
N MET A 82 -13.50 -7.70 -10.09
CA MET A 82 -12.86 -6.49 -9.58
C MET A 82 -13.71 -5.76 -8.51
N GLU A 83 -14.28 -6.52 -7.57
CA GLU A 83 -15.18 -6.05 -6.52
C GLU A 83 -15.01 -6.94 -5.29
N ALA A 84 -14.78 -6.32 -4.12
CA ALA A 84 -14.66 -7.05 -2.87
C ALA A 84 -15.97 -7.78 -2.53
N GLY A 85 -15.92 -9.11 -2.45
CA GLY A 85 -17.10 -9.92 -2.19
C GLY A 85 -17.97 -10.22 -3.42
N GLY A 86 -17.55 -9.83 -4.63
CA GLY A 86 -18.28 -10.11 -5.87
C GLY A 86 -18.36 -11.60 -6.21
N ASN A 87 -17.34 -12.38 -5.84
CA ASN A 87 -17.33 -13.83 -6.05
C ASN A 87 -17.92 -14.59 -4.85
N LYS A 88 -18.75 -15.60 -5.15
CA LYS A 88 -19.20 -16.60 -4.16
C LYS A 88 -18.16 -17.71 -4.03
N ILE A 89 -17.16 -17.47 -3.20
CA ILE A 89 -16.04 -18.37 -2.94
C ILE A 89 -16.42 -19.31 -1.79
N THR A 90 -16.33 -20.63 -2.01
CA THR A 90 -16.53 -21.64 -0.96
C THR A 90 -15.38 -22.63 -0.97
N MET A 91 -15.12 -23.31 0.15
CA MET A 91 -14.09 -24.36 0.19
C MET A 91 -14.36 -25.48 -0.81
N ALA A 92 -15.64 -25.82 -1.07
CA ALA A 92 -15.98 -26.81 -2.09
C ALA A 92 -15.53 -26.41 -3.50
N LYS A 93 -15.60 -25.12 -3.85
CA LYS A 93 -15.08 -24.61 -5.13
C LYS A 93 -13.56 -24.57 -5.15
N ILE A 94 -12.96 -24.16 -4.03
CA ILE A 94 -11.49 -24.16 -3.87
C ILE A 94 -10.92 -25.57 -4.06
N ILE A 95 -11.52 -26.59 -3.46
CA ILE A 95 -11.09 -27.99 -3.61
C ILE A 95 -11.22 -28.47 -5.06
N LYS A 96 -12.17 -27.92 -5.83
CA LYS A 96 -12.34 -28.19 -7.27
C LYS A 96 -11.37 -27.43 -8.17
N GLY A 97 -10.43 -26.66 -7.60
CA GLY A 97 -9.44 -25.89 -8.35
C GLY A 97 -9.92 -24.49 -8.77
N GLU A 98 -11.06 -24.02 -8.26
CA GLU A 98 -11.53 -22.65 -8.54
C GLU A 98 -10.92 -21.64 -7.56
N TYR A 99 -10.82 -20.37 -7.98
CA TYR A 99 -10.35 -19.25 -7.15
C TYR A 99 -8.98 -19.52 -6.51
N CYS A 100 -8.91 -19.57 -5.18
CA CYS A 100 -7.69 -19.86 -4.44
C CYS A 100 -7.09 -21.21 -4.83
N GLY A 101 -7.96 -22.20 -5.13
CA GLY A 101 -7.55 -23.55 -5.49
C GLY A 101 -6.88 -23.68 -6.84
N ALA A 102 -6.99 -22.67 -7.71
CA ALA A 102 -6.28 -22.66 -8.99
C ALA A 102 -4.75 -22.68 -8.79
N CYS A 103 -4.26 -22.14 -7.67
CA CYS A 103 -2.85 -22.11 -7.30
C CYS A 103 -2.55 -22.84 -5.99
N HIS A 104 -3.42 -22.78 -4.99
CA HIS A 104 -3.27 -23.48 -3.71
C HIS A 104 -3.70 -24.95 -3.82
N ASN A 105 -3.05 -25.67 -4.72
CA ASN A 105 -3.35 -27.06 -5.09
C ASN A 105 -2.28 -28.06 -4.61
N GLY A 106 -1.17 -27.59 -4.02
CA GLY A 106 -0.03 -28.42 -3.62
C GLY A 106 1.12 -28.40 -4.62
N ASP A 107 0.91 -27.92 -5.85
CA ASP A 107 1.91 -27.90 -6.91
C ASP A 107 2.47 -26.49 -7.14
N ILE A 108 1.59 -25.50 -7.33
CA ILE A 108 1.99 -24.10 -7.58
C ILE A 108 2.24 -23.36 -6.26
N ALA A 109 1.38 -23.61 -5.28
CA ALA A 109 1.49 -23.12 -3.92
C ALA A 109 1.07 -24.22 -2.94
N TRP A 110 1.32 -23.97 -1.66
CA TRP A 110 0.90 -24.85 -0.58
C TRP A 110 -0.61 -25.14 -0.64
N GLY A 111 -0.99 -26.37 -0.29
CA GLY A 111 -2.36 -26.86 -0.40
C GLY A 111 -3.32 -26.30 0.66
N VAL A 112 -4.62 -26.37 0.37
CA VAL A 112 -5.69 -25.72 1.16
C VAL A 112 -5.95 -26.26 2.57
N GLN A 113 -5.21 -27.29 3.00
CA GLN A 113 -5.30 -27.85 4.35
C GLN A 113 -4.82 -26.92 5.47
N ASN A 114 -4.01 -25.89 5.15
CA ASN A 114 -3.48 -24.95 6.14
C ASN A 114 -4.46 -23.80 6.38
N CYS A 115 -5.56 -24.09 7.08
CA CYS A 115 -6.69 -23.16 7.27
C CYS A 115 -6.27 -21.77 7.77
N ASP A 116 -5.40 -21.72 8.78
CA ASP A 116 -5.05 -20.49 9.50
C ASP A 116 -4.23 -19.50 8.65
N VAL A 117 -3.62 -19.97 7.57
CA VAL A 117 -2.85 -19.09 6.66
C VAL A 117 -3.80 -18.16 5.90
N CYS A 118 -4.94 -18.69 5.44
CA CYS A 118 -5.99 -17.89 4.81
C CYS A 118 -6.86 -17.19 5.87
N HIS A 119 -7.35 -17.94 6.84
CA HIS A 119 -8.33 -17.50 7.84
C HIS A 119 -7.66 -16.71 8.99
N SER A 120 -7.01 -15.60 8.62
CA SER A 120 -6.13 -14.82 9.48
C SER A 120 -6.68 -13.44 9.85
N ALA A 121 -7.89 -13.06 9.44
CA ALA A 121 -8.48 -11.78 9.85
C ALA A 121 -9.08 -11.85 11.25
N ILE A 122 -9.36 -10.68 11.84
CA ILE A 122 -10.08 -10.58 13.11
C ILE A 122 -11.54 -10.99 12.88
N LYS A 123 -12.09 -11.85 13.75
CA LYS A 123 -13.51 -12.25 13.72
C LYS A 123 -14.42 -11.01 13.71
N GLY A 124 -15.43 -11.00 12.87
CA GLY A 124 -16.37 -9.89 12.68
C GLY A 124 -15.92 -8.84 11.67
N THR A 125 -14.72 -8.97 11.08
CA THR A 125 -14.26 -8.00 10.07
C THR A 125 -15.08 -8.17 8.79
N LYS A 126 -15.81 -7.12 8.40
CA LYS A 126 -16.63 -7.13 7.18
C LYS A 126 -15.78 -7.27 5.91
N THR A 127 -16.34 -7.94 4.90
CA THR A 127 -15.78 -8.00 3.55
C THR A 127 -15.50 -6.59 3.03
N GLY A 128 -14.35 -6.40 2.39
CA GLY A 128 -13.98 -5.10 1.82
C GLY A 128 -12.48 -4.96 1.59
N VAL A 129 -12.10 -3.84 0.97
CA VAL A 129 -10.69 -3.48 0.78
C VAL A 129 -10.16 -2.85 2.06
N ARG A 130 -8.99 -3.31 2.53
CA ARG A 130 -8.22 -2.75 3.63
C ARG A 130 -6.84 -2.36 3.11
N GLY A 131 -6.36 -1.18 3.48
CA GLY A 131 -5.28 -0.53 2.72
C GLY A 131 -5.83 0.17 1.47
N SER A 132 -5.09 1.13 0.92
CA SER A 132 -5.64 1.96 -0.16
C SER A 132 -5.82 1.14 -1.46
N HIS A 133 -7.02 1.24 -2.04
CA HIS A 133 -7.37 0.72 -3.37
C HIS A 133 -6.85 1.61 -4.52
N ARG A 134 -6.22 2.74 -4.17
CA ARG A 134 -5.53 3.68 -5.07
C ARG A 134 -4.10 3.72 -4.55
N THR A 135 -3.09 3.52 -5.38
CA THR A 135 -2.79 4.41 -6.49
C THR A 135 -2.71 5.85 -5.95
N LYS A 136 -1.90 6.22 -4.94
CA LYS A 136 -1.66 7.67 -4.71
C LYS A 136 -0.82 8.25 -5.87
N GLY A 137 -0.22 7.38 -6.68
CA GLY A 137 0.40 7.72 -7.94
C GLY A 137 -0.59 8.14 -9.03
N PRO A 138 -0.11 8.81 -10.09
CA PRO A 138 -0.94 9.39 -11.16
C PRO A 138 -1.68 8.36 -12.04
N GLY A 139 -1.52 7.06 -11.78
CA GLY A 139 -2.23 6.00 -12.48
C GLY A 139 -3.64 5.82 -11.95
N LYS A 140 -4.57 6.69 -12.36
CA LYS A 140 -5.98 6.32 -12.47
C LYS A 140 -6.15 5.56 -13.79
N TRP A 141 -6.53 4.29 -13.71
CA TRP A 141 -7.17 3.55 -14.80
C TRP A 141 -8.67 3.54 -14.54
#